data_AF-K4LF16-F1
#
_entry.id   AF-K4LF16-F1
#
_cell.length_a   1.000
_cell.length_b   1.000
_cell.length_c   1.000
_cell.angle_alpha   90.00
_cell.angle_beta   90.00
_cell.angle_gamma   90.00
#
_symmetry.space_group_name_H-M   'P 1'
#
loop_
_entity.id
_entity.type
_entity.pdbx_description
1 polymer ?
#
loop_
_entity_poly.entity_id
_entity_poly.type
_entity_poly.pdbx_seq_one_letter_code
_entity_poly.pdbx_strand_id
1 'polypeptide(L)'
;MENSNKTFEMPYITTVNPGAVPVITMLCRTAKIGEIVNQMVEWDEDRSKISPGLLIESLIVCIFCGRKPLWRVEEFWAKQDLKLLFDGVDVTVDQLNDDAYGRALDKLSEVKMEELEKSFAHWLCLQPMT
;
A
#
# COMPACT_ATOMS: atom_id res chain seq x y z
N MET A 1 55.13 -15.51 -13.35
CA MET A 1 54.70 -14.32 -12.59
C MET A 1 53.55 -13.71 -13.36
N GLU A 2 52.31 -14.03 -12.96
CA GLU A 2 51.11 -13.63 -13.68
C GLU A 2 50.51 -12.39 -12.99
N ASN A 3 50.36 -11.32 -13.76
CA ASN A 3 50.08 -9.97 -13.28
C ASN A 3 48.58 -9.83 -13.01
N SER A 4 48.18 -9.86 -11.73
CA SER A 4 46.78 -9.74 -11.32
C SER A 4 46.34 -8.27 -11.26
N ASN A 5 46.09 -7.66 -12.41
CA ASN A 5 45.39 -6.37 -12.45
C ASN A 5 43.88 -6.62 -12.33
N LYS A 6 43.36 -6.68 -11.10
CA LYS A 6 41.91 -6.63 -10.86
C LYS A 6 41.46 -5.18 -10.97
N THR A 7 40.81 -4.82 -12.07
CA THR A 7 40.10 -3.56 -12.23
C THR A 7 38.93 -3.52 -11.24
N PHE A 8 38.91 -2.52 -10.35
CA PHE A 8 37.77 -2.28 -9.47
C PHE A 8 36.67 -1.62 -10.29
N GLU A 9 35.62 -2.38 -10.62
CA GLU A 9 34.43 -1.82 -11.28
C GLU A 9 33.62 -1.02 -10.25
N MET A 10 33.46 0.28 -10.48
CA MET A 10 32.58 1.10 -9.65
C MET A 10 31.12 0.77 -9.97
N PRO A 11 30.27 0.52 -8.95
CA PRO A 11 28.85 0.32 -9.19
C PRO A 11 28.23 1.59 -9.80
N TYR A 12 27.43 1.40 -10.85
CA TYR A 12 26.70 2.49 -11.49
C TYR A 12 25.65 3.05 -10.53
N ILE A 13 25.82 4.31 -10.10
CA ILE A 13 24.86 5.01 -9.25
C ILE A 13 23.77 5.60 -10.15
N THR A 14 22.53 5.13 -9.98
CA THR A 14 21.35 5.69 -10.66
C THR A 14 20.56 6.55 -9.67
N THR A 15 20.25 7.79 -10.06
CA THR A 15 19.33 8.63 -9.31
C THR A 15 17.89 8.19 -9.56
N VAL A 16 17.16 7.86 -8.49
CA VAL A 16 15.73 7.55 -8.55
C VAL A 16 14.94 8.69 -7.91
N ASN A 17 13.87 9.14 -8.57
CA ASN A 17 12.90 10.05 -7.97
C ASN A 17 11.54 9.34 -7.90
N PRO A 18 11.22 8.70 -6.76
CA PRO A 18 9.99 7.92 -6.63
C PRO A 18 8.76 8.79 -6.30
N GLY A 19 8.90 10.11 -6.25
CA GLY A 19 7.81 11.02 -5.89
C GLY A 19 7.27 10.80 -4.47
N ALA A 20 6.00 11.15 -4.26
CA ALA A 20 5.35 11.07 -2.95
C ALA A 20 4.83 9.66 -2.59
N VAL A 21 4.74 8.75 -3.56
CA VAL A 21 4.07 7.44 -3.42
C VAL A 21 4.67 6.61 -2.27
N PRO A 22 6.00 6.41 -2.17
CA PRO A 22 6.56 5.59 -1.07
C PRO A 22 6.38 6.25 0.29
N VAL A 23 6.46 7.59 0.35
CA VAL A 23 6.30 8.34 1.60
C VAL A 23 4.88 8.17 2.14
N ILE A 24 3.87 8.36 1.30
CA ILE A 24 2.46 8.20 1.72
C ILE A 24 2.18 6.74 2.06
N THR A 25 2.70 5.80 1.28
CA THR A 25 2.56 4.35 1.56
C THR A 25 3.13 4.01 2.95
N MET A 26 4.30 4.53 3.28
CA MET A 26 4.90 4.32 4.60
C MET A 26 4.10 4.99 5.72
N LEU A 27 3.54 6.18 5.49
CA LEU A 27 2.66 6.84 6.47
C LEU A 27 1.41 6.00 6.75
N CYS A 28 0.77 5.43 5.72
CA CYS A 28 -0.37 4.53 5.90
C CYS A 28 -0.01 3.30 6.73
N ARG A 29 1.16 2.69 6.47
CA ARG A 29 1.66 1.54 7.23
C ARG A 29 1.98 1.87 8.68
N THR A 30 2.65 2.99 8.91
CA THR A 30 2.95 3.47 10.27
C THR A 30 1.66 3.74 11.04
N ALA A 31 0.62 4.22 10.37
CA ALA A 31 -0.71 4.42 10.94
C ALA A 31 -1.55 3.13 11.03
N LYS A 32 -1.03 1.99 10.56
CA LYS A 32 -1.68 0.66 10.57
C LYS A 32 -3.06 0.65 9.92
N ILE A 33 -3.25 1.47 8.88
CA ILE A 33 -4.55 1.63 8.22
C ILE A 33 -5.06 0.27 7.72
N GLY A 34 -4.23 -0.48 7.00
CA GLY A 34 -4.63 -1.75 6.40
C GLY A 34 -5.01 -2.81 7.44
N GLU A 35 -4.25 -2.89 8.54
CA GLU A 35 -4.52 -3.81 9.65
C GLU A 35 -5.86 -3.50 10.31
N ILE A 36 -6.11 -2.22 10.62
CA ILE A 36 -7.35 -1.76 11.23
C ILE A 36 -8.53 -2.08 10.30
N VAL A 37 -8.43 -1.74 9.01
CA VAL A 37 -9.49 -2.05 8.05
C VAL A 37 -9.76 -3.56 7.97
N ASN A 38 -8.72 -4.39 7.89
CA ASN A 38 -8.87 -5.85 7.82
C ASN A 38 -9.54 -6.45 9.07
N GLN A 39 -9.37 -5.83 10.24
CA GLN A 39 -10.02 -6.25 11.48
C GLN A 39 -11.47 -5.79 11.59
N MET A 40 -11.83 -4.71 10.89
CA MET A 40 -13.14 -4.08 11.00
C MET A 40 -14.16 -4.60 10.00
N VAL A 41 -13.71 -4.98 8.81
CA VAL A 41 -14.61 -5.46 7.76
C VAL A 41 -14.75 -6.98 7.80
N GLU A 42 -15.90 -7.49 7.38
CA GLU A 42 -16.07 -8.91 7.12
C GLU A 42 -15.42 -9.28 5.78
N TRP A 43 -14.44 -10.19 5.80
CA TRP A 43 -13.84 -10.73 4.60
C TRP A 43 -13.24 -12.11 4.85
N ASP A 44 -13.15 -12.89 3.78
CA ASP A 44 -12.53 -14.21 3.78
C ASP A 44 -11.11 -14.09 3.21
N GLU A 45 -10.12 -14.33 4.07
CA GLU A 45 -8.69 -14.23 3.74
C GLU A 45 -8.28 -15.26 2.68
N ASP A 46 -8.79 -16.49 2.76
CA ASP A 46 -8.46 -17.57 1.82
C ASP A 46 -9.08 -17.34 0.43
N ARG A 47 -10.21 -16.65 0.37
CA ARG A 47 -10.93 -16.36 -0.89
C ARG A 47 -10.59 -15.01 -1.50
N SER A 48 -9.80 -14.18 -0.82
CA SER A 48 -9.45 -12.83 -1.29
C SER A 48 -8.04 -12.79 -1.84
N LYS A 49 -7.89 -12.38 -3.10
CA LYS A 49 -6.56 -12.21 -3.72
C LYS A 49 -5.75 -11.11 -3.04
N ILE A 50 -6.42 -10.02 -2.66
CA ILE A 50 -5.84 -8.86 -1.99
C ILE A 50 -6.75 -8.52 -0.81
N SER A 51 -6.15 -8.18 0.33
CA SER A 51 -6.90 -7.78 1.51
C SER A 51 -7.62 -6.43 1.31
N PRO A 52 -8.82 -6.24 1.91
CA PRO A 52 -9.50 -4.95 1.89
C PRO A 52 -8.61 -3.81 2.41
N GLY A 53 -7.82 -4.07 3.44
CA GLY A 53 -6.89 -3.12 4.02
C GLY A 53 -5.83 -2.62 3.05
N LEU A 54 -5.21 -3.53 2.27
CA LEU A 54 -4.24 -3.13 1.23
C LEU A 54 -4.91 -2.30 0.13
N LEU A 55 -6.14 -2.66 -0.25
CA LEU A 55 -6.92 -1.88 -1.22
C LEU A 55 -7.22 -0.47 -0.67
N ILE A 56 -7.64 -0.33 0.58
CA ILE A 56 -7.89 0.98 1.18
C ILE A 56 -6.60 1.81 1.32
N GLU A 57 -5.49 1.22 1.76
CA GLU A 57 -4.19 1.91 1.82
C GLU A 57 -3.75 2.43 0.44
N SER A 58 -3.79 1.57 -0.56
CA SER A 58 -3.41 1.92 -1.93
C SER A 58 -4.35 2.99 -2.50
N LEU A 59 -5.65 2.96 -2.15
CA LEU A 59 -6.61 4.00 -2.55
C LEU A 59 -6.29 5.35 -1.91
N ILE A 60 -5.89 5.39 -0.63
CA ILE A 60 -5.44 6.62 0.03
C ILE A 60 -4.23 7.20 -0.72
N VAL A 61 -3.25 6.36 -1.05
CA VAL A 61 -2.07 6.77 -1.84
C VAL A 61 -2.48 7.39 -3.18
N CYS A 62 -3.43 6.77 -3.89
CA CYS A 62 -3.96 7.31 -5.15
C CYS A 62 -4.56 8.71 -4.97
N ILE A 63 -5.38 8.90 -3.93
CA ILE A 63 -6.04 10.18 -3.63
C ILE A 63 -5.01 11.27 -3.35
N PHE A 64 -4.03 10.98 -2.48
CA PHE A 64 -2.98 11.95 -2.14
C PHE A 64 -2.04 12.28 -3.31
N CYS A 65 -1.84 11.35 -4.24
CA CYS A 65 -1.09 11.59 -5.47
C CYS A 65 -1.91 12.25 -6.60
N GLY A 66 -3.11 12.78 -6.28
CA GLY A 66 -3.90 13.60 -7.18
C GLY A 66 -4.89 12.83 -8.06
N ARG A 67 -5.09 11.53 -7.81
CA ARG A 67 -6.07 10.72 -8.54
C ARG A 67 -7.42 10.74 -7.83
N LYS A 68 -8.44 11.31 -8.46
CA LYS A 68 -9.80 11.45 -7.90
C LYS A 68 -10.81 10.38 -8.37
N PRO A 69 -10.85 9.97 -9.65
CA PRO A 69 -11.74 8.89 -10.08
C PRO A 69 -11.06 7.51 -10.01
N LEU A 70 -11.86 6.49 -9.65
CA LEU A 70 -11.45 5.07 -9.69
C LEU A 70 -11.22 4.55 -11.12
N TRP A 71 -11.87 5.17 -12.12
CA TRP A 71 -11.70 4.78 -13.52
C TRP A 71 -10.23 4.79 -13.94
N ARG A 72 -9.75 3.68 -14.51
CA ARG A 72 -8.36 3.46 -14.99
C ARG A 72 -7.28 3.51 -13.92
N VAL A 73 -7.62 3.28 -12.65
CA VAL A 73 -6.69 3.32 -11.51
C VAL A 73 -5.49 2.40 -11.68
N GLU A 74 -5.67 1.28 -12.38
CA GLU A 74 -4.61 0.37 -12.80
C GLU A 74 -3.51 1.06 -13.64
N GLU A 75 -3.83 2.09 -14.44
CA GLU A 75 -2.84 2.86 -15.20
C GLU A 75 -1.92 3.71 -14.31
N PHE A 76 -2.37 4.07 -13.09
CA PHE A 76 -1.51 4.74 -12.11
C PHE A 76 -0.51 3.75 -11.53
N TRP A 77 -0.99 2.56 -11.16
CA TRP A 77 -0.18 1.48 -10.60
C TRP A 77 0.80 0.88 -11.59
N ALA A 78 0.46 0.84 -12.88
CA ALA A 78 1.35 0.42 -13.96
C ALA A 78 2.64 1.26 -14.07
N LYS A 79 2.65 2.47 -13.49
CA LYS A 79 3.81 3.37 -13.48
C LYS A 79 4.64 3.27 -12.20
N GLN A 80 4.20 2.49 -11.21
CA GLN A 80 4.86 2.36 -9.92
C GLN A 80 5.62 1.03 -9.83
N ASP A 81 6.66 1.02 -9.00
CA ASP A 81 7.31 -0.23 -8.61
C ASP A 81 6.49 -0.92 -7.51
N LEU A 82 5.55 -1.79 -7.91
CA LEU A 82 4.68 -2.49 -6.97
C LEU A 82 5.45 -3.41 -6.02
N LYS A 83 6.58 -3.97 -6.46
CA LYS A 83 7.42 -4.84 -5.63
C LYS A 83 8.10 -4.03 -4.53
N LEU A 84 8.59 -2.84 -4.85
CA LEU A 84 9.13 -1.93 -3.85
C LEU A 84 8.06 -1.47 -2.87
N LEU A 85 6.87 -1.12 -3.39
CA LEU A 85 5.81 -0.55 -2.57
C LEU A 85 5.13 -1.59 -1.69
N PHE A 86 4.83 -2.78 -2.19
CA PHE A 86 4.07 -3.84 -1.51
C PHE A 86 4.93 -5.08 -1.24
N ASP A 87 6.13 -4.87 -0.69
CA ASP A 87 7.03 -5.97 -0.34
C ASP A 87 6.34 -7.03 0.53
N GLY A 88 6.59 -8.30 0.23
CA GLY A 88 5.95 -9.45 0.89
C GLY A 88 4.54 -9.80 0.42
N VAL A 89 3.93 -9.03 -0.50
CA VAL A 89 2.61 -9.33 -1.07
C VAL A 89 2.71 -9.41 -2.60
N ASP A 90 2.21 -10.49 -3.19
CA ASP A 90 2.17 -10.66 -4.65
C ASP A 90 1.02 -9.86 -5.26
N VAL A 91 1.24 -8.54 -5.38
CA VAL A 91 0.27 -7.60 -5.96
C VAL A 91 0.57 -7.35 -7.42
N THR A 92 -0.44 -7.55 -8.26
CA THR A 92 -0.42 -7.27 -9.70
C THR A 92 -1.29 -6.06 -10.02
N VAL A 93 -0.98 -5.38 -11.12
CA VAL A 93 -1.71 -4.17 -11.56
C VAL A 93 -3.20 -4.48 -11.81
N ASP A 94 -3.52 -5.66 -12.36
CA ASP A 94 -4.90 -6.08 -12.61
C ASP A 94 -5.69 -6.36 -11.32
N GLN A 95 -5.03 -6.59 -10.20
CA GLN A 95 -5.70 -6.70 -8.90
C GLN A 95 -6.02 -5.34 -8.28
N LEU A 96 -5.37 -4.27 -8.75
CA LEU A 96 -5.59 -2.88 -8.31
C LEU A 96 -6.49 -2.13 -9.31
N ASN A 97 -7.69 -2.67 -9.55
CA ASN A 97 -8.68 -2.14 -10.46
C ASN A 97 -9.90 -1.56 -9.71
N ASP A 98 -10.74 -0.81 -10.44
CA ASP A 98 -11.94 -0.16 -9.91
C ASP A 98 -12.95 -1.13 -9.27
N ASP A 99 -13.15 -2.33 -9.82
CA ASP A 99 -14.01 -3.35 -9.20
C ASP A 99 -13.47 -3.81 -7.83
N ALA A 100 -12.15 -3.97 -7.71
CA ALA A 100 -11.51 -4.35 -6.45
C ALA A 100 -11.66 -3.25 -5.40
N TYR A 101 -11.44 -1.99 -5.78
CA TYR A 101 -11.66 -0.84 -4.91
C TYR A 101 -13.13 -0.68 -4.52
N GLY A 102 -14.06 -0.86 -5.46
CA GLY A 102 -15.50 -0.82 -5.22
C GLY A 102 -15.90 -1.82 -4.14
N ARG A 103 -15.50 -3.09 -4.28
CA ARG A 103 -15.79 -4.13 -3.27
C ARG A 103 -15.16 -3.83 -1.91
N ALA A 104 -13.96 -3.25 -1.87
CA ALA A 104 -13.33 -2.85 -0.61
C ALA A 104 -14.08 -1.71 0.07
N LEU A 105 -14.56 -0.73 -0.70
CA LEU A 105 -15.37 0.38 -0.20
C LEU A 105 -16.76 -0.09 0.25
N ASP A 106 -17.38 -1.03 -0.46
CA ASP A 106 -18.66 -1.62 -0.05
C ASP A 106 -18.53 -2.27 1.33
N LYS A 107 -17.50 -3.11 1.53
CA LYS A 107 -17.17 -3.70 2.83
C LYS A 107 -16.90 -2.65 3.91
N LEU A 108 -16.15 -1.60 3.57
CA LEU A 108 -15.87 -0.51 4.51
C LEU A 108 -17.14 0.28 4.87
N SER A 109 -18.11 0.38 3.96
CA SER A 109 -19.37 1.11 4.19
C SER A 109 -20.30 0.43 5.19
N GLU A 110 -20.13 -0.88 5.40
CA GLU A 110 -20.86 -1.66 6.41
C GLU A 110 -20.35 -1.36 7.83
N VAL A 111 -19.14 -0.80 7.95
CA VAL A 111 -18.53 -0.41 9.22
C VAL A 111 -19.06 0.94 9.68
N LYS A 112 -19.46 1.05 10.95
CA LYS A 112 -19.87 2.34 11.53
C LYS A 112 -18.64 3.22 11.74
N MET A 113 -18.68 4.45 11.25
CA MET A 113 -17.56 5.41 11.36
C MET A 113 -17.07 5.61 12.81
N GLU A 114 -17.99 5.61 13.79
CA GLU A 114 -17.64 5.72 15.21
C GLU A 114 -16.78 4.57 15.72
N GLU A 115 -16.91 3.37 15.15
CA GLU A 115 -16.10 2.21 15.52
C GLU A 115 -14.70 2.34 14.93
N LEU A 116 -14.59 2.96 13.76
CA LEU A 116 -13.32 3.22 13.08
C LEU A 116 -12.49 4.22 13.88
N GLU A 117 -13.09 5.35 14.26
CA GLU A 117 -12.45 6.36 15.10
C GLU A 117 -11.98 5.79 16.44
N LYS A 118 -12.79 4.94 17.08
CA LYS A 118 -12.43 4.27 18.34
C LYS A 118 -11.27 3.30 18.16
N SER A 119 -11.25 2.53 17.07
CA SER A 119 -10.16 1.59 16.79
C SER A 119 -8.83 2.33 16.60
N PHE A 120 -8.85 3.43 15.85
CA PHE A 120 -7.68 4.32 15.69
C PHE A 120 -7.21 4.92 17.02
N ALA A 121 -8.13 5.47 17.82
CA ALA A 121 -7.81 6.08 19.09
C ALA A 121 -7.24 5.05 20.09
N HIS A 122 -7.84 3.85 20.15
CA HIS A 122 -7.36 2.76 20.98
C HIS A 122 -5.94 2.34 20.59
N TRP A 123 -5.70 2.14 19.28
CA TRP A 123 -4.37 1.78 18.76
C TRP A 123 -3.33 2.86 19.06
N LEU A 124 -3.65 4.14 18.84
CA LEU A 124 -2.78 5.28 19.14
C LEU A 124 -2.46 5.41 20.63
N CYS A 125 -3.47 5.27 21.50
CA CYS A 125 -3.29 5.35 22.95
C CYS A 125 -2.49 4.18 23.54
N LEU A 126 -2.43 3.04 22.84
CA LEU A 126 -1.69 1.85 23.29
C LEU A 126 -0.32 1.67 22.61
N GLN A 127 0.09 2.54 21.69
CA GLN A 127 1.46 2.45 21.16
C GLN A 127 2.44 2.88 22.27
N PRO A 128 3.37 2.01 22.72
CA PRO A 128 4.47 2.46 23.54
C PRO A 128 5.29 3.43 22.68
N MET A 129 5.55 4.63 23.21
CA MET A 129 6.41 5.61 22.57
C MET A 129 7.86 5.12 22.71
N THR A 130 8.29 4.26 21.79
CA THR A 130 9.67 3.81 21.64
C THR A 130 10.28 4.41 20.39
#